data_AF-A0A656AMD1-F1
#
_entry.id   AF-A0A656AMD1-F1
#
_cell.length_a   1.000
_cell.length_b   1.000
_cell.length_c   1.000
_cell.angle_alpha   90.00
_cell.angle_beta   90.00
_cell.angle_gamma   90.00
#
_symmetry.space_group_name_H-M   'P 1'
#
loop_
_entity.id
_entity.type
_entity.pdbx_description
1 polymer ?
#
loop_
_entity_poly.entity_id
_entity_poly.type
_entity_poly.pdbx_seq_one_letter_code
_entity_poly.pdbx_strand_id
1 'polypeptide(L)'
;MLWKGIGTYVERHPQYTHLFGPVSISNDYSEQARRLLADTMTLHYYDSEQAELVMATNPLPTGQAQWNASLLTSLADLQLLSRVIARIDEGKGIPVLLRQYLGLNGKLVSFNVDPAFNNALDGLIVVDLRNVPTKTLARYMGQSEALRYLATHQYFSDI
;
A
#
# COMPACT_ATOMS: atom_id res chain seq x y z
N MET A 1 6.24 18.32 5.37
CA MET A 1 5.60 16.99 5.19
C MET A 1 6.56 16.09 4.42
N LEU A 2 6.83 14.89 4.93
CA LEU A 2 7.80 13.92 4.38
C LEU A 2 7.65 13.70 2.87
N TRP A 3 6.43 13.44 2.40
CA TRP A 3 6.15 13.14 1.00
C TRP A 3 6.50 14.25 0.01
N LYS A 4 6.42 15.52 0.42
CA LYS A 4 6.91 16.62 -0.42
C LYS A 4 8.43 16.55 -0.56
N GLY A 5 9.14 16.23 0.52
CA GLY A 5 10.59 15.98 0.49
C GLY A 5 10.96 14.81 -0.42
N ILE A 6 10.27 13.68 -0.31
CA ILE A 6 10.46 12.51 -1.18
C ILE A 6 10.18 12.89 -2.65
N GLY A 7 9.06 13.57 -2.92
CA GLY A 7 8.71 14.01 -4.27
C GLY A 7 9.76 14.93 -4.88
N THR A 8 10.22 15.93 -4.13
CA THR A 8 11.30 16.83 -4.57
C THR A 8 12.62 16.07 -4.78
N TYR A 9 12.93 15.07 -3.96
CA TYR A 9 14.14 14.27 -4.14
C TYR A 9 14.08 13.43 -5.42
N VAL A 10 12.97 12.72 -5.65
CA VAL A 10 12.76 11.91 -6.85
C VAL A 10 12.79 12.77 -8.11
N GLU A 11 12.19 13.96 -8.07
CA GLU A 11 12.22 14.90 -9.19
C GLU A 11 13.67 15.26 -9.60
N ARG A 12 14.55 15.51 -8.62
CA ARG A 12 15.97 15.80 -8.85
C ARG A 12 16.79 14.57 -9.25
N HIS A 13 16.25 13.38 -9.02
CA HIS A 13 16.90 12.09 -9.24
C HIS A 13 15.95 11.12 -9.97
N PRO A 14 15.63 11.41 -11.25
CA PRO A 14 14.56 10.72 -11.96
C PRO A 14 14.80 9.22 -12.13
N GLN A 15 16.04 8.74 -12.03
CA GLN A 15 16.36 7.31 -12.09
C GLN A 15 15.65 6.46 -11.01
N TYR A 16 15.19 7.09 -9.92
CA TYR A 16 14.42 6.40 -8.89
C TYR A 16 12.95 6.32 -9.30
N THR A 17 12.53 5.12 -9.67
CA THR A 17 11.17 4.82 -10.16
C THR A 17 10.30 4.11 -9.13
N HIS A 18 10.93 3.36 -8.23
CA HIS A 18 10.23 2.57 -7.22
C HIS A 18 10.56 3.06 -5.81
N LEU A 19 9.54 3.18 -4.98
CA LEU A 19 9.66 3.36 -3.55
C LEU A 19 9.12 2.12 -2.86
N PHE A 20 9.81 1.61 -1.85
CA PHE A 20 9.31 0.49 -1.08
C PHE A 20 9.61 0.65 0.40
N GLY A 21 8.78 0.03 1.24
CA GLY A 21 8.96 0.02 2.68
C GLY A 21 7.78 -0.57 3.44
N PRO A 22 7.98 -0.95 4.70
CA PRO A 22 6.92 -1.47 5.53
C PRO A 22 5.93 -0.36 5.90
N VAL A 23 4.65 -0.71 5.90
CA VAL A 23 3.57 0.12 6.43
C VAL A 23 2.89 -0.65 7.54
N SER A 24 3.07 -0.17 8.76
CA SER A 24 2.59 -0.83 9.97
C SER A 24 1.13 -0.52 10.27
N ILE A 25 0.38 -1.57 10.57
CA ILE A 25 -0.98 -1.53 11.13
C ILE A 25 -0.84 -1.83 12.62
N SER A 26 -1.22 -0.87 13.47
CA SER A 26 -1.10 -0.98 14.93
C SER A 26 -1.78 -2.24 15.47
N ASN A 27 -1.19 -2.82 16.51
CA ASN A 27 -1.78 -3.89 17.30
C ASN A 27 -3.01 -3.42 18.13
N ASP A 28 -3.31 -2.11 18.13
CA ASP A 28 -4.58 -1.59 18.64
C ASP A 28 -5.78 -2.01 17.78
N TYR A 29 -5.54 -2.44 16.54
CA TYR A 29 -6.57 -3.09 15.74
C TYR A 29 -6.75 -4.53 16.22
N SER A 30 -8.00 -4.92 16.41
CA SER A 30 -8.39 -6.31 16.65
C SER A 30 -7.76 -7.26 15.63
N GLU A 31 -7.47 -8.49 16.06
CA GLU A 31 -6.93 -9.53 15.18
C GLU A 31 -7.82 -9.75 13.95
N GLN A 32 -9.14 -9.73 14.13
CA GLN A 32 -10.12 -9.84 13.05
C GLN A 32 -10.01 -8.70 12.03
N ALA A 33 -9.88 -7.45 12.49
CA ALA A 33 -9.73 -6.30 11.60
C ALA A 33 -8.39 -6.34 10.83
N ARG A 34 -7.28 -6.67 11.52
CA ARG A 34 -5.97 -6.84 10.87
C ARG A 34 -6.00 -7.95 9.83
N ARG A 35 -6.67 -9.06 10.13
CA ARG A 35 -6.83 -10.17 9.19
C ARG A 35 -7.67 -9.79 7.99
N LEU A 36 -8.81 -9.12 8.20
CA LEU A 36 -9.66 -8.66 7.10
C LEU A 36 -8.92 -7.67 6.20
N LEU A 37 -8.14 -6.76 6.78
CA LEU A 37 -7.27 -5.87 6.01
C LEU A 37 -6.27 -6.67 5.18
N ALA A 38 -5.51 -7.58 5.79
CA ALA A 38 -4.54 -8.41 5.09
C ALA A 38 -5.15 -9.23 3.95
N ASP A 39 -6.26 -9.92 4.20
CA ASP A 39 -6.95 -10.76 3.22
C ASP A 39 -7.50 -9.91 2.05
N THR A 40 -8.11 -8.76 2.36
CA THR A 40 -8.62 -7.83 1.33
C THR A 40 -7.48 -7.24 0.50
N MET A 41 -6.39 -6.84 1.16
CA MET A 41 -5.21 -6.31 0.46
C MET A 41 -4.56 -7.38 -0.42
N THR A 42 -4.47 -8.62 0.06
CA THR A 42 -3.93 -9.76 -0.68
C THR A 42 -4.76 -10.03 -1.95
N LEU A 43 -6.08 -9.95 -1.86
CA LEU A 43 -6.96 -10.23 -2.99
C LEU A 43 -6.91 -9.16 -4.09
N HIS A 44 -6.79 -7.88 -3.71
CA HIS A 44 -7.02 -6.76 -4.65
C HIS A 44 -5.79 -5.92 -4.97
N TYR A 45 -4.78 -5.93 -4.10
CA TYR A 45 -3.64 -5.01 -4.16
C TYR A 45 -2.30 -5.73 -4.09
N TYR A 46 -2.28 -7.07 -4.13
CA TYR A 46 -1.06 -7.85 -4.08
C TYR A 46 -0.40 -7.98 -5.44
N ASP A 47 0.93 -7.85 -5.48
CA ASP A 47 1.73 -8.11 -6.65
C ASP A 47 2.48 -9.43 -6.46
N SER A 48 1.94 -10.49 -7.06
CA SER A 48 2.48 -11.85 -6.92
C SER A 48 3.87 -12.00 -7.52
N GLU A 49 4.20 -11.25 -8.58
CA GLU A 49 5.51 -11.34 -9.24
C GLU A 49 6.59 -10.74 -8.35
N GLN A 50 6.36 -9.54 -7.83
CA GLN A 50 7.30 -8.88 -6.92
C GLN A 50 7.38 -9.59 -5.55
N ALA A 51 6.30 -10.27 -5.13
CA ALA A 51 6.28 -11.05 -3.90
C ALA A 51 7.27 -12.23 -3.91
N GLU A 52 7.64 -12.76 -5.08
CA GLU A 52 8.64 -13.84 -5.19
C GLU A 52 10.05 -13.37 -4.78
N LEU A 53 10.30 -12.05 -4.77
CA LEU A 53 11.59 -11.46 -4.43
C LEU A 53 11.80 -11.27 -2.92
N VAL A 54 10.78 -11.50 -2.11
CA VAL A 54 10.80 -11.19 -0.67
C VAL A 54 10.24 -12.33 0.17
N MET A 55 10.74 -12.46 1.39
CA MET A 55 10.26 -13.44 2.35
C MET A 55 10.06 -12.77 3.71
N ALA A 56 8.86 -12.91 4.28
CA ALA A 56 8.58 -12.39 5.62
C ALA A 56 9.37 -13.17 6.66
N THR A 57 10.02 -12.46 7.58
CA THR A 57 10.76 -13.07 8.70
C THR A 57 9.80 -13.72 9.71
N ASN A 58 8.68 -13.03 9.97
CA ASN A 58 7.61 -13.49 10.86
C ASN A 58 6.28 -13.41 10.09
N PRO A 59 5.96 -14.39 9.24
CA PRO A 59 4.77 -14.33 8.38
C PRO A 59 3.49 -14.26 9.21
N LEU A 60 2.50 -13.51 8.73
CA LEU A 60 1.15 -13.53 9.30
C LEU A 60 0.62 -14.98 9.25
N PRO A 61 0.21 -15.59 10.38
CA PRO A 61 -0.26 -16.97 10.39
C PRO A 61 -1.41 -17.18 9.41
N THR A 62 -1.35 -18.23 8.60
CA THR A 62 -2.42 -18.62 7.69
C THR A 62 -3.56 -19.27 8.48
N GLY A 63 -4.52 -18.46 8.92
CA GLY A 63 -5.80 -18.94 9.45
C GLY A 63 -6.79 -19.30 8.32
N GLN A 64 -7.78 -20.14 8.61
CA GLN A 64 -8.92 -20.32 7.70
C GLN A 64 -9.59 -18.96 7.48
N ALA A 65 -9.69 -18.54 6.22
CA ALA A 65 -10.43 -17.33 5.86
C ALA A 65 -11.89 -17.51 6.30
N GLN A 66 -12.28 -16.84 7.38
CA GLN A 66 -13.65 -16.84 7.89
C GLN A 66 -14.58 -15.99 7.01
N TRP A 67 -14.03 -15.31 6.00
CA TRP A 67 -14.73 -14.36 5.15
C TRP A 67 -15.18 -15.03 3.86
N ASN A 68 -16.45 -14.85 3.52
CA ASN A 68 -16.99 -15.28 2.24
C ASN A 68 -16.25 -14.58 1.09
N ALA A 69 -15.87 -15.32 0.04
CA ALA A 69 -15.24 -14.76 -1.15
C ALA A 69 -16.04 -13.61 -1.78
N SER A 70 -17.38 -13.69 -1.80
CA SER A 70 -18.21 -12.60 -2.32
C SER A 70 -18.11 -11.31 -1.50
N LEU A 71 -17.95 -11.45 -0.18
CA LEU A 71 -17.71 -10.33 0.73
C LEU A 71 -16.35 -9.70 0.39
N LEU A 72 -15.28 -10.49 0.35
CA LEU A 72 -13.93 -9.99 0.05
C LEU A 72 -13.87 -9.28 -1.30
N THR A 73 -14.53 -9.81 -2.34
CA THR A 73 -14.59 -9.15 -3.65
C THR A 73 -15.24 -7.77 -3.58
N SER A 74 -16.33 -7.63 -2.82
CA SER A 74 -17.00 -6.32 -2.65
C SER A 74 -16.14 -5.28 -1.92
N LEU A 75 -15.19 -5.73 -1.10
CA LEU A 75 -14.29 -4.86 -0.33
C LEU A 75 -13.11 -4.29 -1.14
N ALA A 76 -13.09 -4.50 -2.46
CA ALA A 76 -12.24 -3.71 -3.35
C ALA A 76 -12.55 -2.21 -3.25
N ASP A 77 -13.79 -1.84 -2.88
CA ASP A 77 -14.13 -0.46 -2.53
C ASP A 77 -13.61 -0.12 -1.11
N LEU A 78 -12.58 0.73 -1.05
CA LEU A 78 -11.98 1.20 0.20
C LEU A 78 -12.96 1.92 1.12
N GLN A 79 -14.03 2.54 0.60
CA GLN A 79 -15.06 3.14 1.44
C GLN A 79 -15.91 2.07 2.13
N LEU A 80 -16.27 1.01 1.42
CA LEU A 80 -16.97 -0.13 1.99
C LEU A 80 -16.08 -0.85 3.02
N LEU A 81 -14.83 -1.14 2.67
CA LEU A 81 -13.85 -1.72 3.60
C LEU A 81 -13.70 -0.86 4.86
N SER A 82 -13.54 0.46 4.73
CA SER A 82 -13.44 1.35 5.89
C SER A 82 -14.68 1.32 6.78
N ARG A 83 -15.88 1.15 6.22
CA ARG A 83 -17.13 1.00 7.01
C ARG A 83 -17.19 -0.35 7.72
N VAL A 84 -16.74 -1.42 7.08
CA VAL A 84 -16.71 -2.75 7.70
C VAL A 84 -15.70 -2.79 8.85
N ILE A 85 -14.49 -2.26 8.66
CA ILE A 85 -13.49 -2.15 9.73
C ILE A 85 -14.04 -1.31 10.89
N ALA A 86 -14.71 -0.19 10.60
CA ALA A 86 -15.31 0.64 11.64
C ALA A 86 -16.37 -0.09 12.46
N ARG A 87 -17.08 -1.07 11.88
CA ARG A 87 -18.03 -1.91 12.61
C ARG A 87 -17.35 -2.95 13.49
N ILE A 88 -16.19 -3.46 13.08
CA ILE A 88 -15.43 -4.49 13.82
C ILE A 88 -14.61 -3.86 14.95
N ASP A 89 -14.10 -2.65 14.74
CA ASP A 89 -13.04 -2.05 15.55
C ASP A 89 -13.41 -0.65 16.05
N GLU A 90 -14.57 -0.54 16.72
CA GLU A 90 -15.01 0.65 17.46
C GLU A 90 -14.92 1.98 16.69
N GLY A 91 -15.26 1.97 15.40
CA GLY A 91 -15.25 3.15 14.55
C GLY A 91 -13.92 3.43 13.83
N LYS A 92 -12.87 2.65 14.05
CA LYS A 92 -11.59 2.79 13.32
C LYS A 92 -11.79 2.47 11.83
N GLY A 93 -11.20 3.29 10.95
CA GLY A 93 -11.18 3.01 9.52
C GLY A 93 -9.90 2.29 9.08
N ILE A 94 -9.71 2.19 7.76
CA ILE A 94 -8.42 1.81 7.18
C ILE A 94 -7.35 2.80 7.67
N PRO A 95 -6.17 2.32 8.15
CA PRO A 95 -5.06 3.16 8.55
C PRO A 95 -4.71 4.22 7.50
N VAL A 96 -4.46 5.45 7.95
CA VAL A 96 -4.26 6.61 7.06
C VAL A 96 -3.10 6.38 6.10
N LEU A 97 -1.97 5.83 6.58
CA LEU A 97 -0.81 5.55 5.75
C LEU A 97 -1.13 4.51 4.68
N LEU A 98 -1.73 3.37 5.06
CA LEU A 98 -2.13 2.35 4.10
C LEU A 98 -3.03 2.94 2.99
N ARG A 99 -4.06 3.71 3.37
CA ARG A 99 -4.94 4.40 2.42
C ARG A 99 -4.18 5.36 1.49
N GLN A 100 -3.19 6.08 2.03
CA GLN A 100 -2.36 6.98 1.25
C GLN A 100 -1.55 6.23 0.19
N TYR A 101 -0.89 5.13 0.55
CA TYR A 101 -0.10 4.32 -0.39
C TYR A 101 -0.97 3.65 -1.46
N LEU A 102 -2.15 3.14 -1.10
CA LEU A 102 -3.10 2.61 -2.10
C LEU A 102 -3.53 3.69 -3.11
N GLY A 103 -3.70 4.94 -2.66
CA GLY A 103 -3.96 6.09 -3.54
C GLY A 103 -2.79 6.46 -4.47
N LEU A 104 -1.59 5.95 -4.19
CA LEU A 104 -0.41 6.02 -5.05
C LEU A 104 -0.27 4.77 -5.92
N ASN A 105 -1.31 3.95 -6.06
CA ASN A 105 -1.24 2.65 -6.72
C ASN A 105 -0.17 1.73 -6.11
N GLY A 106 0.07 1.88 -4.80
CA GLY A 106 0.97 1.00 -4.06
C GLY A 106 0.45 -0.43 -4.04
N LYS A 107 1.37 -1.37 -4.24
CA LYS A 107 1.12 -2.81 -4.23
C LYS A 107 1.74 -3.45 -3.01
N LEU A 108 1.00 -4.37 -2.40
CA LEU A 108 1.49 -5.16 -1.28
C LEU A 108 2.25 -6.36 -1.84
N VAL A 109 3.38 -6.69 -1.24
CA VAL A 109 4.21 -7.83 -1.68
C VAL A 109 4.53 -8.79 -0.55
N SER A 110 4.25 -8.42 0.69
CA SER A 110 4.43 -9.30 1.86
C SER A 110 3.69 -8.78 3.08
N PHE A 111 3.34 -9.69 4.00
CA PHE A 111 2.82 -9.36 5.33
C PHE A 111 3.69 -10.00 6.42
N ASN A 112 4.06 -9.21 7.41
CA ASN A 112 4.92 -9.59 8.52
C ASN A 112 4.31 -9.13 9.84
N VAL A 113 4.37 -9.96 10.88
CA VAL A 113 4.07 -9.53 12.25
C VAL A 113 5.39 -9.12 12.91
N ASP A 114 5.50 -7.88 13.36
CA ASP A 114 6.75 -7.36 13.96
C ASP A 114 6.69 -7.38 15.51
N PRO A 115 7.39 -8.33 16.18
CA PRO A 115 7.43 -8.38 17.64
C PRO A 115 8.18 -7.19 18.26
N ALA A 116 9.12 -6.57 17.52
CA ALA A 116 9.86 -5.41 18.00
C ALA A 116 9.00 -4.14 17.98
N PHE A 117 7.89 -4.16 17.24
CA PHE A 117 6.92 -3.06 17.15
C PHE A 117 5.54 -3.47 17.68
N ASN A 118 5.52 -4.02 18.91
CA ASN A 118 4.29 -4.42 19.64
C ASN A 118 3.39 -5.40 18.86
N ASN A 119 3.98 -6.33 18.11
CA ASN A 119 3.26 -7.27 17.23
C ASN A 119 2.36 -6.56 16.20
N ALA A 120 2.78 -5.40 15.71
CA ALA A 120 2.13 -4.73 14.60
C ALA A 120 2.13 -5.61 13.35
N LEU A 121 1.11 -5.44 12.51
CA LEU A 121 1.06 -6.10 11.20
C LEU A 121 1.65 -5.15 10.16
N ASP A 122 2.82 -5.48 9.63
CA ASP A 122 3.47 -4.75 8.56
C ASP A 122 3.07 -5.30 7.21
N GLY A 123 2.64 -4.43 6.31
CA GLY A 123 2.56 -4.71 4.88
C GLY A 123 3.76 -4.09 4.18
N LEU A 124 4.59 -4.89 3.50
CA LEU A 124 5.61 -4.35 2.61
C LEU A 124 4.92 -3.83 1.35
N ILE A 125 5.02 -2.53 1.11
CA ILE A 125 4.42 -1.86 -0.04
C ILE A 125 5.51 -1.45 -1.02
N VAL A 126 5.24 -1.64 -2.32
CA VAL A 126 6.00 -1.11 -3.43
C VAL A 126 5.13 -0.12 -4.20
N VAL A 127 5.68 1.04 -4.54
CA VAL A 127 5.03 2.07 -5.36
C VAL A 127 5.90 2.32 -6.58
N ASP A 128 5.38 1.99 -7.77
CA ASP A 128 5.96 2.43 -9.03
C ASP A 128 5.43 3.82 -9.39
N LEU A 129 6.29 4.82 -9.27
CA LEU A 129 5.95 6.23 -9.49
C LEU A 129 5.56 6.53 -10.94
N ARG A 130 5.97 5.68 -11.89
CA ARG A 130 5.61 5.81 -13.31
C ARG A 130 4.13 5.52 -13.55
N ASN A 131 3.53 4.70 -12.70
CA ASN A 131 2.12 4.30 -12.76
C ASN A 131 1.22 5.13 -11.84
N VAL A 132 1.77 6.15 -11.17
CA VAL A 132 1.00 7.08 -10.33
C VAL A 132 0.30 8.11 -11.21
N PRO A 133 -1.01 8.37 -11.02
CA PRO A 133 -1.70 9.43 -11.75
C PRO A 133 -1.00 10.78 -11.58
N THR A 134 -0.79 11.51 -12.68
CA THR A 134 -0.08 12.80 -12.68
C THR A 134 -0.61 13.77 -11.63
N LYS A 135 -1.94 13.86 -11.48
CA LYS A 135 -2.59 14.73 -10.48
C LYS A 135 -2.21 14.36 -9.04
N THR A 136 -2.01 13.08 -8.75
CA THR A 136 -1.59 12.60 -7.43
C THR A 136 -0.11 12.91 -7.21
N LEU A 137 0.74 12.63 -8.20
CA LEU A 137 2.18 12.88 -8.14
C LEU A 137 2.49 14.39 -7.98
N ALA A 138 1.75 15.22 -8.71
CA ALA A 138 1.86 16.68 -8.69
C ALA A 138 1.60 17.31 -7.31
N ARG A 139 0.82 16.65 -6.44
CA ARG A 139 0.61 17.12 -5.06
C ARG A 139 1.89 17.11 -4.22
N TYR A 140 2.86 16.28 -4.61
CA TYR A 140 4.10 16.07 -3.86
C TYR A 140 5.30 16.79 -4.47
N MET A 141 5.46 16.75 -5.80
CA MET A 141 6.62 17.35 -6.48
C MET A 141 6.31 18.62 -7.30
N GLY A 142 5.03 18.94 -7.53
CA GLY A 142 4.61 20.04 -8.41
C GLY A 142 4.11 19.54 -9.77
N GLN A 143 3.26 20.34 -10.42
CA GLN A 143 2.58 19.95 -11.66
C GLN A 143 3.55 19.81 -12.83
N SER A 144 4.43 20.80 -13.02
CA SER A 144 5.40 20.80 -14.12
C SER A 144 6.45 19.71 -13.94
N GLU A 145 6.86 19.49 -12.69
CA GLU A 145 7.82 18.48 -12.26
C GLU A 145 7.29 17.07 -12.48
N ALA A 146 6.04 16.81 -12.09
CA ALA A 146 5.40 15.51 -12.31
C ALA A 146 5.25 15.19 -13.80
N LEU A 147 4.88 16.18 -14.63
CA LEU A 147 4.79 16.01 -16.08
C LEU A 147 6.16 15.68 -16.69
N ARG A 148 7.21 16.43 -16.30
CA ARG A 148 8.58 16.18 -16.77
C ARG A 148 9.06 14.78 -16.37
N TYR A 149 8.88 14.42 -15.10
CA TYR A 149 9.28 13.12 -14.58
C TYR A 149 8.62 11.96 -15.34
N LEU A 150 7.30 12.03 -15.56
CA LEU A 150 6.58 10.98 -16.29
C LEU A 150 6.97 10.94 -17.78
N ALA A 151 7.17 12.11 -18.42
CA ALA A 151 7.61 12.18 -19.81
C ALA A 151 8.98 11.52 -20.03
N THR A 152 9.91 11.71 -19.08
CA THR A 152 11.22 11.03 -19.12
C THR A 152 11.08 9.51 -19.15
N HIS A 153 10.08 8.94 -18.47
CA HIS A 153 9.93 7.48 -18.36
C HIS A 153 8.97 6.87 -19.39
N GLN A 154 8.04 7.64 -19.95
CA GLN A 154 7.22 7.19 -21.08
C GLN A 154 8.07 6.98 -22.33
N TYR A 155 9.06 7.84 -22.57
CA TYR A 155 9.96 7.74 -23.71
C TYR A 155 10.78 6.43 -23.75
N PHE A 156 11.06 5.82 -22.59
CA PHE A 156 11.80 4.55 -22.51
C PHE A 156 10.92 3.30 -22.61
N SER A 157 9.60 3.43 -22.54
CA SER A 157 8.67 2.29 -22.66
C SER A 157 8.25 2.02 -24.11
N ASP A 158 8.47 2.96 -25.02
CA ASP A 158 8.05 2.90 -26.43
C ASP A 158 9.21 2.55 -27.41
N ILE A 159 10.37 2.13 -26.90
CA ILE A 159 11.55 1.67 -27.67
C ILE A 159 11.81 0.21 -27.33
#